data_AF-A0A940PAB9-F1
#
_entry.id   AF-A0A940PAB9-F1
#
_cell.length_a   1.000
_cell.length_b   1.000
_cell.length_c   1.000
_cell.angle_alpha   90.00
_cell.angle_beta   90.00
_cell.angle_gamma   90.00
#
_symmetry.space_group_name_H-M   'P 1'
#
loop_
_entity.id
_entity.type
_entity.pdbx_description
1 polymer ?
#
loop_
_entity_poly.entity_id
_entity_poly.type
_entity_poly.pdbx_seq_one_letter_code
_entity_poly.pdbx_strand_id
1 'polypeptide(L)'
;MADGIEFNIDELMKNLDLTEQKMNRGVNKVLKESAKPLKQEIESRTNRSDAVHKFNDGHAADDVVITNVKGGMSDEKHLQVGYQKTAWRMFFVEFGTFSMGNSKGIAPQHIVQRSIVVKKADVRRIQVEGLRRVLGT
;
A
#
# COMPACT_ATOMS: atom_id res chain seq x y z
N MET A 1 1.27 58.03 -2.08
CA MET A 1 1.92 56.71 -2.08
C MET A 1 0.83 55.72 -2.37
N ALA A 2 0.89 55.01 -3.50
CA ALA A 2 -0.10 53.97 -3.78
C ALA A 2 0.23 52.78 -2.89
N ASP A 3 -0.67 52.47 -1.96
CA ASP A 3 -0.66 51.21 -1.20
C ASP A 3 -1.15 50.12 -2.16
N GLY A 4 -0.26 49.71 -3.06
CA GLY A 4 -0.54 48.74 -4.12
C GLY A 4 0.11 47.41 -3.78
N ILE A 5 -0.69 46.34 -3.80
CA ILE A 5 -0.17 44.98 -3.75
C ILE A 5 0.57 44.74 -5.08
N GLU A 6 1.89 44.65 -5.02
CA GLU A 6 2.73 44.25 -6.14
C GLU A 6 2.47 42.76 -6.42
N PHE A 7 1.62 42.47 -7.42
CA PHE A 7 1.37 41.11 -7.89
C PHE A 7 2.57 40.63 -8.70
N ASN A 8 3.55 40.03 -8.02
CA ASN A 8 4.67 39.39 -8.68
C ASN A 8 4.27 37.98 -9.14
N ILE A 9 4.16 37.79 -10.45
CA ILE A 9 3.85 36.48 -11.06
C ILE A 9 4.84 35.40 -10.61
N ASP A 10 6.10 35.74 -10.37
CA ASP A 10 7.11 34.78 -9.92
C ASP A 10 6.82 34.25 -8.51
N GLU A 11 6.26 35.08 -7.63
CA GLU A 11 5.87 34.68 -6.28
C GLU A 11 4.62 33.77 -6.33
N LEU A 12 3.67 34.09 -7.20
CA LEU A 12 2.52 33.24 -7.46
C LEU A 12 2.93 31.86 -7.99
N MET A 13 3.84 31.83 -8.98
CA MET A 13 4.36 30.58 -9.56
C MET A 13 5.09 29.74 -8.50
N LYS A 14 5.94 30.36 -7.67
CA LYS A 14 6.60 29.67 -6.55
C LYS A 14 5.60 29.09 -5.55
N ASN A 15 4.56 29.85 -5.20
CA ASN A 15 3.51 29.39 -4.30
C ASN A 15 2.71 28.23 -4.89
N LEU A 16 2.49 28.24 -6.21
CA LEU A 16 1.86 27.15 -6.94
C LEU A 16 2.72 25.88 -6.89
N ASP A 17 4.01 25.98 -7.19
CA ASP A 17 4.97 24.87 -7.14
C ASP A 17 5.05 24.26 -5.73
N LEU A 18 5.11 25.10 -4.69
CA LEU A 18 5.13 24.65 -3.30
C LEU A 18 3.84 23.91 -2.92
N THR A 19 2.70 24.37 -3.45
CA THR A 19 1.40 23.73 -3.23
C THR A 19 1.36 22.37 -3.92
N GLU A 20 1.82 22.29 -5.15
CA GLU A 20 1.91 21.02 -5.89
C GLU A 20 2.81 20.02 -5.15
N GLN A 21 3.98 20.45 -4.66
CA GLN A 21 4.88 19.59 -3.90
C GLN A 21 4.24 19.10 -2.59
N LYS A 22 3.53 19.98 -1.86
CA LYS A 22 2.82 19.61 -0.63
C LYS A 22 1.71 18.60 -0.91
N MET A 23 0.92 18.81 -1.95
CA MET A 23 -0.12 17.87 -2.38
C MET A 23 0.49 16.51 -2.75
N ASN A 24 1.56 16.50 -3.54
CA ASN A 24 2.25 15.27 -3.93
C ASN A 24 2.78 14.49 -2.71
N ARG A 25 3.38 15.17 -1.74
CA ARG A 25 3.82 14.53 -0.47
C ARG A 25 2.63 14.00 0.32
N GLY A 26 1.54 14.76 0.38
CA GLY A 26 0.29 14.36 1.03
C GLY A 26 -0.29 13.09 0.42
N VAL A 27 -0.47 13.04 -0.90
CA VAL A 27 -0.98 11.87 -1.63
C VAL A 27 -0.08 10.65 -1.42
N ASN A 28 1.24 10.82 -1.50
CA ASN A 28 2.18 9.71 -1.27
C ASN A 28 2.05 9.14 0.16
N LYS A 29 1.85 10.01 1.16
CA LYS A 29 1.62 9.59 2.54
C LYS A 29 0.30 8.84 2.69
N VAL A 30 -0.78 9.36 2.09
CA VAL A 30 -2.11 8.72 2.12
C VAL A 30 -2.07 7.34 1.47
N LEU A 31 -1.40 7.19 0.32
CA LEU A 31 -1.22 5.89 -0.32
C LEU A 31 -0.53 4.89 0.61
N LYS A 32 0.61 5.28 1.20
CA LYS A 32 1.34 4.43 2.16
C LYS A 32 0.52 4.09 3.40
N GLU A 33 -0.26 5.03 3.94
CA GLU A 33 -1.13 4.78 5.09
C GLU A 33 -2.27 3.82 4.75
N SER A 34 -2.92 4.02 3.59
CA SER A 34 -4.00 3.16 3.13
C SER A 34 -3.56 1.72 2.84
N ALA A 35 -2.27 1.50 2.59
CA ALA A 35 -1.70 0.18 2.36
C ALA A 35 -1.47 -0.62 3.66
N LYS A 36 -1.38 0.03 4.82
CA LYS A 36 -1.07 -0.62 6.10
C LYS A 36 -2.10 -1.68 6.52
N PRO A 37 -3.42 -1.43 6.45
CA PRO A 37 -4.42 -2.46 6.80
C PRO A 37 -4.32 -3.69 5.90
N LEU A 38 -4.03 -3.50 4.61
CA LEU A 38 -3.85 -4.60 3.68
C LEU A 38 -2.62 -5.44 4.04
N LYS A 39 -1.49 -4.78 4.34
CA LYS A 39 -0.28 -5.45 4.83
C LYS A 39 -0.59 -6.27 6.09
N GLN A 40 -1.19 -5.67 7.10
CA GLN A 40 -1.55 -6.34 8.36
C GLN A 40 -2.46 -7.56 8.15
N GLU A 41 -3.43 -7.45 7.23
CA GLU A 41 -4.30 -8.58 6.91
C GLU A 41 -3.52 -9.73 6.25
N ILE A 42 -2.60 -9.43 5.32
CA ILE A 42 -1.72 -10.43 4.71
C ILE A 42 -0.86 -11.10 5.79
N GLU A 43 -0.21 -10.31 6.65
CA GLU A 43 0.63 -10.82 7.75
C GLU A 43 -0.16 -11.75 8.68
N SER A 44 -1.37 -11.34 9.08
CA SER A 44 -2.23 -12.12 10.00
C SER A 44 -2.74 -13.44 9.41
N ARG A 45 -2.91 -13.50 8.09
CA ARG A 45 -3.34 -14.71 7.36
C ARG A 45 -2.18 -15.59 6.94
N THR A 46 -0.96 -15.10 7.07
CA THR A 46 0.24 -15.88 6.77
C THR A 46 0.53 -16.78 7.95
N ASN A 47 0.51 -18.09 7.73
CA ASN A 47 0.83 -19.05 8.80
C ASN A 47 2.25 -18.80 9.33
N ARG A 48 2.36 -18.72 10.65
CA ARG A 48 3.65 -18.75 11.36
C ARG A 48 3.86 -20.18 11.88
N SER A 49 5.04 -20.73 11.63
CA SER A 49 5.46 -22.00 12.21
C SER A 49 6.03 -21.75 13.61
N ASP A 50 5.62 -22.55 14.59
CA ASP A 50 6.25 -22.58 15.92
C ASP A 50 7.57 -23.36 15.92
N ALA A 51 7.93 -23.97 14.78
CA ALA A 51 9.18 -24.66 14.62
C ALA A 51 10.34 -23.66 14.70
N VAL A 52 11.23 -23.86 15.67
CA VAL A 52 12.53 -23.18 15.74
C VAL A 52 13.26 -23.56 14.45
N HIS A 53 13.24 -22.66 13.47
CA HIS A 53 13.95 -22.88 12.22
C HIS A 53 15.44 -23.04 12.55
N LYS A 54 16.02 -24.15 12.08
CA LYS A 54 17.41 -24.55 12.36
C LYS A 54 18.45 -23.46 12.00
N PHE A 55 18.03 -22.48 11.21
CA PHE A 55 18.84 -21.39 10.67
C PHE A 55 18.39 -20.00 11.12
N ASN A 56 17.42 -19.88 12.04
CA ASN A 56 16.86 -18.59 12.45
C ASN A 56 16.25 -17.77 11.29
N ASP A 57 15.96 -18.44 10.17
CA ASP A 57 15.29 -17.84 9.03
C ASP A 57 13.90 -17.38 9.52
N GLY A 58 13.55 -16.10 9.34
CA GLY A 58 12.32 -15.48 9.88
C GLY A 58 11.00 -16.07 9.36
N HIS A 59 9.85 -15.42 9.55
CA HIS A 59 8.60 -15.92 8.97
C HIS A 59 8.26 -15.19 7.67
N ALA A 60 7.63 -15.91 6.74
CA ALA A 60 6.98 -15.32 5.56
C ALA A 60 6.08 -14.12 5.88
N ALA A 61 5.45 -14.15 7.06
CA ALA A 61 4.63 -13.06 7.57
C ALA A 61 5.45 -11.78 7.80
N ASP A 62 6.74 -11.88 8.10
CA ASP A 62 7.60 -10.73 8.37
C ASP A 62 8.14 -10.09 7.08
N ASP A 63 8.10 -10.83 5.96
CA ASP A 63 8.55 -10.37 4.63
C ASP A 63 7.45 -9.68 3.81
N VAL A 64 6.30 -9.37 4.40
CA VAL A 64 5.24 -8.59 3.75
C VAL A 64 5.67 -7.13 3.69
N VAL A 65 5.86 -6.59 2.50
CA VAL A 65 6.36 -5.23 2.28
C VAL A 65 5.32 -4.35 1.57
N ILE A 66 5.41 -3.05 1.85
CA ILE A 66 4.76 -2.00 1.08
C ILE A 66 5.86 -1.32 0.29
N THR A 67 5.80 -1.38 -1.04
CA THR A 67 6.83 -0.74 -1.88
C THR A 67 6.78 0.78 -1.78
N ASN A 68 7.83 1.43 -2.28
CA ASN A 68 7.74 2.86 -2.55
C ASN A 68 6.64 3.15 -3.57
N VAL A 69 6.06 4.35 -3.45
CA VAL A 69 5.07 4.87 -4.40
C VAL A 69 5.79 5.09 -5.72
N LYS A 70 5.28 4.46 -6.78
CA LYS A 70 5.69 4.65 -8.17
C LYS A 70 4.62 5.47 -8.90
N GLY A 71 4.98 6.10 -10.00
CA GLY A 71 4.08 6.96 -10.78
C GLY A 71 4.27 8.46 -10.49
N GLY A 72 4.03 9.27 -11.52
CA GLY A 72 4.30 10.71 -11.61
C GLY A 72 3.35 11.41 -12.58
N MET A 73 3.60 12.67 -12.96
CA MET A 73 2.66 13.62 -13.60
C MET A 73 1.72 13.11 -14.71
N SER A 74 2.04 12.02 -15.41
CA SER A 74 1.20 11.43 -16.48
C SER A 74 0.68 10.01 -16.21
N ASP A 75 1.05 9.39 -15.08
CA ASP A 75 0.74 7.99 -14.76
C ASP A 75 0.10 7.87 -13.37
N GLU A 76 -0.77 6.87 -13.20
CA GLU A 76 -1.47 6.69 -11.93
C GLU A 76 -0.47 6.32 -10.81
N LYS A 77 -0.44 7.14 -9.76
CA LYS A 77 0.37 6.85 -8.56
C LYS A 77 -0.10 5.55 -7.93
N HIS A 78 0.79 4.59 -7.85
CA HIS A 78 0.50 3.27 -7.30
C HIS A 78 1.63 2.77 -6.40
N LEU A 79 1.32 1.80 -5.55
CA LEU A 79 2.28 1.04 -4.77
C LEU A 79 1.89 -0.44 -4.81
N GLN A 80 2.81 -1.31 -4.45
CA GLN A 80 2.58 -2.74 -4.36
C GLN A 80 2.63 -3.17 -2.90
N VAL A 81 1.73 -4.07 -2.52
CA VAL A 81 1.69 -4.70 -1.20
C VAL A 81 1.69 -6.21 -1.40
N GLY A 82 2.65 -6.89 -0.77
CA GLY A 82 2.79 -8.33 -0.90
C GLY A 82 4.12 -8.82 -0.33
N TYR A 83 4.40 -10.09 -0.54
CA TYR A 83 5.65 -10.69 -0.09
C TYR A 83 6.83 -10.19 -0.92
N GLN A 84 7.93 -9.86 -0.25
CA GLN A 84 9.20 -9.65 -0.94
C GLN A 84 9.69 -10.97 -1.55
N LYS A 85 10.37 -10.90 -2.69
CA LYS A 85 11.03 -12.08 -3.28
C LYS A 85 12.16 -12.52 -2.35
N THR A 86 11.93 -13.59 -1.61
CA THR A 86 12.86 -14.16 -0.63
C THR A 86 13.11 -15.64 -0.94
N ALA A 87 14.11 -16.25 -0.28
CA ALA A 87 14.51 -17.64 -0.52
C ALA A 87 13.49 -18.68 -0.01
N TRP A 88 12.35 -18.24 0.53
CA TRP A 88 11.29 -19.13 0.97
C TRP A 88 10.73 -19.93 -0.21
N ARG A 89 10.75 -21.25 -0.11
CA ARG A 89 9.91 -22.12 -0.94
C ARG A 89 8.46 -21.97 -0.48
N MET A 90 7.83 -20.85 -0.86
CA MET A 90 6.43 -20.55 -0.52
C MET A 90 5.47 -21.33 -1.42
N PHE A 91 5.46 -22.65 -1.31
CA PHE A 91 4.61 -23.53 -2.12
C PHE A 91 3.11 -23.15 -2.06
N PHE A 92 2.69 -22.53 -0.94
CA PHE A 92 1.31 -22.08 -0.70
C PHE A 92 1.00 -20.66 -1.22
N VAL A 93 2.01 -19.85 -1.54
CA VAL A 93 1.82 -18.50 -2.09
C VAL A 93 1.79 -18.53 -3.62
N GLU A 94 2.52 -19.45 -4.26
CA GLU A 94 2.53 -19.61 -5.73
C GLU A 94 1.30 -20.35 -6.28
N PHE A 95 0.70 -21.28 -5.53
CA PHE A 95 -0.41 -22.11 -6.02
C PHE A 95 -1.71 -21.96 -5.22
N GLY A 96 -1.72 -21.03 -4.26
CA GLY A 96 -2.77 -20.94 -3.24
C GLY A 96 -2.66 -22.08 -2.21
N THR A 97 -3.47 -22.03 -1.16
CA THR A 97 -3.59 -23.16 -0.22
C THR A 97 -4.20 -24.36 -0.92
N PHE A 98 -3.39 -25.32 -1.37
CA PHE A 98 -3.85 -26.61 -1.88
C PHE A 98 -4.94 -27.15 -0.96
N SER A 99 -6.20 -27.10 -1.41
CA SER A 99 -7.24 -27.79 -0.70
C SER A 99 -7.08 -29.25 -1.07
N MET A 100 -6.28 -29.98 -0.28
CA MET A 100 -6.34 -31.44 -0.27
C MET A 100 -7.72 -31.86 0.28
N GLY A 101 -8.79 -31.65 -0.50
CA GLY A 101 -10.13 -32.14 -0.13
C GLY A 101 -11.35 -31.26 -0.49
N ASN A 102 -11.23 -30.11 -1.15
CA ASN A 102 -12.45 -29.38 -1.56
C ASN A 102 -13.05 -29.99 -2.84
N SER A 103 -14.03 -30.88 -2.66
CA SER A 103 -14.79 -31.53 -3.73
C SER A 103 -15.59 -30.57 -4.63
N LYS A 104 -15.65 -29.27 -4.30
CA LYS A 104 -16.40 -28.25 -5.03
C LYS A 104 -15.60 -27.49 -6.08
N GLY A 105 -14.33 -27.83 -6.31
CA GLY A 105 -13.51 -27.25 -7.40
C GLY A 105 -13.18 -25.76 -7.24
N ILE A 106 -13.35 -25.18 -6.06
CA ILE A 106 -12.98 -23.77 -5.79
C ILE A 106 -11.46 -23.70 -5.70
N ALA A 107 -10.82 -23.14 -6.74
CA ALA A 107 -9.40 -22.87 -6.73
C ALA A 107 -9.03 -22.01 -5.50
N PRO A 108 -8.02 -22.40 -4.72
CA PRO A 108 -7.66 -21.64 -3.54
C PRO A 108 -7.13 -20.27 -3.93
N GLN A 109 -7.88 -19.22 -3.55
CA GLN A 109 -7.43 -17.84 -3.76
C GLN A 109 -6.18 -17.56 -2.93
N HIS A 110 -5.20 -16.92 -3.54
CA HIS A 110 -3.96 -16.48 -2.90
C HIS A 110 -4.28 -15.60 -1.69
N ILE A 111 -3.48 -15.71 -0.63
CA ILE A 111 -3.65 -14.94 0.63
C ILE A 111 -3.84 -13.46 0.33
N VAL A 112 -3.00 -12.90 -0.56
CA VAL A 112 -3.07 -11.49 -0.99
C VAL A 112 -4.42 -11.13 -1.60
N GLN A 113 -4.98 -11.96 -2.48
CA GLN A 113 -6.29 -11.69 -3.10
C GLN A 113 -7.41 -11.66 -2.06
N ARG A 114 -7.40 -12.59 -1.10
CA ARG A 114 -8.40 -12.59 -0.02
C ARG A 114 -8.27 -11.34 0.86
N SER A 115 -7.04 -10.96 1.20
CA SER A 115 -6.78 -9.75 2.00
C SER A 115 -7.25 -8.48 1.27
N ILE A 116 -7.09 -8.41 -0.05
CA ILE A 116 -7.61 -7.30 -0.86
C ILE A 116 -9.13 -7.20 -0.73
N VAL A 117 -9.86 -8.31 -0.91
CA VAL A 117 -11.33 -8.32 -0.82
C VAL A 117 -11.79 -7.85 0.55
N VAL A 118 -11.15 -8.32 1.62
CA VAL A 118 -11.51 -8.00 3.00
C VAL A 118 -11.21 -6.55 3.36
N LYS A 119 -10.04 -6.04 2.96
CA LYS A 119 -9.58 -4.69 3.33
C LYS A 119 -9.91 -3.60 2.33
N LYS A 120 -10.57 -3.92 1.21
CA LYS A 120 -10.94 -2.94 0.17
C LYS A 120 -11.68 -1.71 0.74
N ALA A 121 -12.64 -1.93 1.63
CA ALA A 121 -13.42 -0.85 2.24
C ALA A 121 -12.56 0.03 3.16
N ASP A 122 -11.71 -0.59 3.99
CA ASP A 122 -10.80 0.12 4.89
C ASP A 122 -9.78 0.97 4.11
N VAL A 123 -9.17 0.39 3.08
CA VAL A 123 -8.22 1.08 2.18
C VAL A 123 -8.90 2.31 1.57
N ARG A 124 -10.10 2.12 1.00
CA ARG A 124 -10.85 3.21 0.36
C ARG A 124 -11.23 4.32 1.35
N ARG A 125 -11.66 3.96 2.56
CA ARG A 125 -11.98 4.94 3.62
C ARG A 125 -10.76 5.79 3.95
N ILE A 126 -9.61 5.17 4.22
CA ILE A 126 -8.37 5.89 4.54
C ILE A 126 -7.92 6.79 3.40
N GLN A 127 -8.07 6.33 2.15
CA GLN A 127 -7.77 7.16 0.97
C GLN A 127 -8.67 8.40 0.91
N VAL A 128 -9.98 8.25 1.07
CA VAL A 128 -10.93 9.37 1.03
C VAL A 128 -10.68 10.35 2.17
N GLU A 129 -10.55 9.87 3.41
CA GLU A 129 -10.26 10.71 4.58
C GLU A 129 -8.88 11.37 4.52
N GLY A 130 -7.89 10.66 3.95
CA GLY A 130 -6.55 11.18 3.71
C GLY A 130 -6.55 12.30 2.68
N LEU A 131 -7.22 12.09 1.54
CA LEU A 131 -7.33 13.09 0.48
C LEU A 131 -8.07 14.33 0.93
N ARG A 132 -9.16 14.18 1.70
CA ARG A 132 -9.86 15.28 2.36
C ARG A 132 -8.93 16.16 3.20
N ARG A 133 -8.10 15.53 4.04
CA ARG A 133 -7.09 16.23 4.84
C ARG A 133 -6.02 16.94 3.99
N VAL A 134 -5.64 16.38 2.84
CA VAL A 134 -4.67 16.99 1.93
C VAL A 134 -5.28 18.18 1.18
N LEU A 135 -6.55 18.08 0.80
CA LEU A 135 -7.29 19.14 0.09
C LEU A 135 -7.81 20.24 1.03
N GLY A 136 -7.83 19.99 2.34
CA GLY A 136 -8.35 20.93 3.34
C GLY A 136 -9.89 21.00 3.37
N THR A 137 -10.56 19.91 2.99
CA THR A 137 -12.03 19.77 2.90
C THR A 137 -12.52 18.59 3.70
#